data_AF-A0A2S6Q338-F1
#
_entry.id   AF-A0A2S6Q338-F1
#
_cell.length_a   1.000
_cell.length_b   1.000
_cell.length_c   1.000
_cell.angle_alpha   90.00
_cell.angle_beta   90.00
_cell.angle_gamma   90.00
#
_symmetry.space_group_name_H-M   'P 1'
#
loop_
_entity.id
_entity.type
_entity.pdbx_description
1 polymer ?
#
loop_
_entity_poly.entity_id
_entity_poly.type
_entity_poly.pdbx_seq_one_letter_code
_entity_poly.pdbx_strand_id
1 'polypeptide(L)'
;MSKLNFTRANLFKFESITIKDEEMDKGWLAEHKIHLATVLSFIVYELLLVLSHYIGADYTLMQFASLSFVALILARQTALDFAYHILLEIYNLPLIIMSIFVPALVFYEGSISTSLIAGFSVFGFFLAFTLIVSWIKGKVAGIGGGDILFAFAIGGFLQGFLIFISLFLSSMLSLVLTVFYKDKQNVPMGPGLLASFWLCLLFNEQILDILNKFLG
;
A
#
# COMPACT_ATOMS: atom_id res chain seq x y z
N MET A 1 12.41 -10.83 -30.80
CA MET A 1 12.33 -9.36 -30.61
C MET A 1 10.89 -8.92 -30.24
N SER A 2 10.11 -9.78 -29.57
CA SER A 2 8.69 -9.97 -29.91
C SER A 2 7.70 -10.16 -28.73
N LYS A 3 8.06 -9.79 -27.48
CA LYS A 3 7.12 -9.78 -26.34
C LYS A 3 7.46 -8.68 -25.33
N LEU A 4 8.72 -8.66 -24.88
CA LEU A 4 9.28 -7.64 -23.97
C LEU A 4 9.09 -6.17 -24.45
N ASN A 5 9.20 -5.91 -25.75
CA ASN A 5 8.96 -4.57 -26.31
C ASN A 5 7.50 -4.13 -26.17
N PHE A 6 6.55 -5.06 -26.22
CA PHE A 6 5.12 -4.77 -26.04
C PHE A 6 4.79 -4.58 -24.55
N THR A 7 5.44 -5.35 -23.68
CA THR A 7 5.34 -5.24 -22.23
C THR A 7 5.77 -3.85 -21.73
N ARG A 8 6.96 -3.40 -22.16
CA ARG A 8 7.50 -2.08 -21.78
C ARG A 8 6.70 -0.92 -22.37
N ALA A 9 5.96 -1.11 -23.46
CA ALA A 9 5.14 -0.06 -24.07
C ALA A 9 3.93 0.35 -23.20
N ASN A 10 3.47 -0.52 -22.30
CA ASN A 10 2.35 -0.27 -21.37
C ASN A 10 2.81 0.24 -20.00
N LEU A 11 4.11 0.50 -19.87
CA LEU A 11 4.72 1.10 -18.70
C LEU A 11 5.05 2.56 -18.99
N PHE A 12 4.99 3.39 -17.96
CA PHE A 12 5.65 4.68 -18.04
C PHE A 12 7.15 4.48 -18.19
N LYS A 13 7.80 5.42 -18.88
CA LYS A 13 9.24 5.34 -19.19
C LYS A 13 10.10 5.06 -17.95
N PHE A 14 9.78 5.67 -16.82
CA PHE A 14 10.49 5.46 -15.57
C PHE A 14 10.27 4.05 -15.00
N GLU A 15 9.06 3.50 -15.04
CA GLU A 15 8.78 2.12 -14.58
C GLU A 15 9.54 1.09 -15.41
N SER A 16 9.64 1.32 -16.72
CA SER A 16 10.38 0.43 -17.62
C SER A 16 11.89 0.41 -17.38
N ILE A 17 12.42 1.40 -16.64
CA ILE A 17 13.82 1.46 -16.21
C ILE A 17 14.00 0.74 -14.88
N THR A 18 13.00 0.80 -13.99
CA THR A 18 13.08 0.25 -12.64
C THR A 18 12.76 -1.24 -12.58
N ILE A 19 11.79 -1.72 -13.35
CA ILE A 19 11.41 -3.14 -13.39
C ILE A 19 12.43 -3.90 -14.23
N LYS A 20 13.03 -4.96 -13.66
CA LYS A 20 13.92 -5.84 -14.42
C LYS A 20 13.11 -6.78 -15.30
N ASP A 21 13.63 -7.13 -16.48
CA ASP A 21 12.93 -8.00 -17.44
C ASP A 21 12.55 -9.36 -16.83
N GLU A 22 13.34 -9.87 -15.88
CA GLU A 22 13.11 -11.13 -15.15
C GLU A 22 11.89 -11.08 -14.20
N GLU A 23 11.48 -9.87 -13.80
CA GLU A 23 10.37 -9.64 -12.87
C GLU A 23 9.04 -9.44 -13.62
N MET A 24 9.07 -9.26 -14.95
CA MET A 24 7.90 -8.95 -15.77
C MET A 24 7.01 -10.16 -16.10
N ASP A 25 7.48 -11.39 -15.86
CA ASP A 25 6.83 -12.61 -16.38
C ASP A 25 5.83 -13.28 -15.40
N LYS A 26 5.43 -12.64 -14.29
CA LYS A 26 4.82 -13.35 -13.14
C LYS A 26 3.55 -12.78 -12.47
N GLY A 27 2.68 -12.02 -13.13
CA GLY A 27 1.42 -11.56 -12.50
C GLY A 27 0.10 -12.12 -13.06
N TRP A 28 -1.00 -11.74 -12.41
CA TRP A 28 -2.37 -12.15 -12.77
C TRP A 28 -2.97 -11.30 -13.89
N LEU A 29 -2.52 -10.05 -13.97
CA LEU A 29 -3.02 -9.09 -14.96
C LEU A 29 -2.15 -9.12 -16.22
N ALA A 30 -2.80 -9.22 -17.38
CA ALA A 30 -2.09 -9.03 -18.64
C ALA A 30 -1.56 -7.59 -18.75
N GLU A 31 -0.31 -7.44 -19.18
CA GLU A 31 0.46 -6.19 -19.18
C GLU A 31 -0.25 -5.02 -19.89
N HIS A 32 -1.01 -5.30 -20.95
CA HIS A 32 -1.80 -4.29 -21.68
C HIS A 32 -2.99 -3.73 -20.90
N LYS A 33 -3.33 -4.34 -19.75
CA LYS A 33 -4.47 -3.92 -18.91
C LYS A 33 -4.04 -3.10 -17.70
N ILE A 34 -2.75 -2.81 -17.51
CA ILE A 34 -2.27 -2.09 -16.32
C ILE A 34 -2.89 -0.70 -16.23
N HIS A 35 -2.98 0.04 -17.34
CA HIS A 35 -3.64 1.35 -17.34
C HIS A 35 -5.13 1.24 -16.99
N LEU A 36 -5.83 0.25 -17.53
CA LEU A 36 -7.24 0.00 -17.19
C LEU A 36 -7.40 -0.35 -15.71
N ALA A 37 -6.57 -1.25 -15.18
CA ALA A 37 -6.57 -1.60 -13.77
C ALA A 37 -6.23 -0.41 -12.87
N THR A 38 -5.31 0.47 -13.30
CA THR A 38 -5.00 1.72 -12.57
C THR A 38 -6.24 2.60 -12.48
N VAL A 39 -6.94 2.82 -13.60
CA VAL A 39 -8.15 3.64 -13.64
C VAL A 39 -9.27 3.02 -12.80
N LEU A 40 -9.48 1.71 -12.89
CA LEU A 40 -10.49 1.01 -12.09
C LEU A 40 -10.18 1.10 -10.60
N SER A 41 -8.96 0.82 -10.18
CA SER A 41 -8.53 0.94 -8.78
C SER A 41 -8.68 2.37 -8.27
N PHE A 42 -8.35 3.36 -9.10
CA PHE A 42 -8.51 4.78 -8.75
C PHE A 42 -9.99 5.11 -8.52
N ILE A 43 -10.88 4.72 -9.43
CA ILE A 43 -12.33 4.90 -9.28
C ILE A 43 -12.82 4.24 -7.99
N VAL A 44 -12.37 3.02 -7.68
CA VAL A 44 -12.74 2.33 -6.44
C VAL A 44 -12.27 3.12 -5.21
N TYR A 45 -11.03 3.61 -5.18
CA TYR A 45 -10.52 4.40 -4.06
C TYR A 45 -11.26 5.73 -3.88
N GLU A 46 -11.58 6.43 -4.96
CA GLU A 46 -12.38 7.66 -4.92
C GLU A 46 -13.82 7.40 -4.45
N LEU A 47 -14.45 6.31 -4.92
CA LEU A 47 -15.78 5.93 -4.44
C LEU A 47 -15.77 5.61 -2.94
N LEU A 48 -14.72 4.95 -2.44
CA LEU A 48 -14.56 4.70 -1.01
C LEU A 48 -14.35 6.00 -0.21
N LEU A 49 -13.59 6.96 -0.75
CA LEU A 49 -13.39 8.28 -0.14
C LEU A 49 -14.70 9.08 -0.06
N VAL A 50 -15.50 9.08 -1.14
CA VAL A 50 -16.83 9.70 -1.14
C VAL A 50 -17.77 8.98 -0.17
N LEU A 51 -17.69 7.64 -0.10
CA LEU A 51 -18.49 6.85 0.83
C LEU A 51 -18.13 7.13 2.29
N SER A 52 -16.84 7.25 2.64
CA SER A 52 -16.43 7.58 4.00
C SER A 52 -16.90 8.97 4.41
N HIS A 53 -16.87 9.94 3.49
CA HIS A 53 -17.47 11.25 3.70
C HIS A 53 -18.97 11.16 3.99
N TYR A 54 -19.71 10.39 3.18
CA TYR A 54 -21.15 10.19 3.38
C TYR A 54 -21.51 9.48 4.70
N ILE A 55 -20.63 8.60 5.20
CA ILE A 55 -20.81 7.87 6.46
C ILE A 55 -20.43 8.72 7.69
N GLY A 56 -19.92 9.94 7.48
CA GLY A 56 -19.72 10.93 8.55
C GLY A 56 -18.28 11.40 8.75
N ALA A 57 -17.34 11.05 7.86
CA ALA A 57 -16.01 11.65 7.90
C ALA A 57 -16.04 13.08 7.33
N ASP A 58 -15.79 14.08 8.16
CA ASP A 58 -15.82 15.48 7.73
C ASP A 58 -14.48 15.91 7.11
N TYR A 59 -14.34 15.71 5.79
CA TYR A 59 -13.17 16.16 5.06
C TYR A 59 -13.31 17.60 4.56
N THR A 60 -12.35 18.44 4.90
CA THR A 60 -12.09 19.71 4.21
C THR A 60 -11.68 19.46 2.74
N LEU A 61 -11.82 20.47 1.88
CA LEU A 61 -11.40 20.37 0.47
C LEU A 61 -9.92 19.98 0.34
N MET A 62 -9.06 20.47 1.24
CA MET A 62 -7.63 20.16 1.25
C MET A 62 -7.38 18.70 1.66
N GLN A 63 -8.14 18.17 2.63
CA GLN A 63 -8.12 16.76 2.99
C GLN A 63 -8.53 15.88 1.81
N PHE A 64 -9.64 16.22 1.17
CA PHE A 64 -10.15 15.48 0.01
C PHE A 64 -9.12 15.44 -1.13
N ALA A 65 -8.58 16.60 -1.52
CA ALA A 65 -7.58 16.69 -2.59
C ALA A 65 -6.29 15.92 -2.28
N SER A 66 -5.83 15.97 -1.02
CA SER A 66 -4.63 15.24 -0.59
C SER A 66 -4.86 13.73 -0.64
N LEU A 67 -6.02 13.27 -0.17
CA LEU A 67 -6.39 11.85 -0.21
C LEU A 67 -6.59 11.36 -1.64
N SER A 68 -7.22 12.14 -2.53
CA SER A 68 -7.33 11.78 -3.96
C SER A 68 -5.96 11.64 -4.63
N PHE A 69 -4.99 12.48 -4.27
CA PHE A 69 -3.63 12.34 -4.78
C PHE A 69 -2.94 11.06 -4.28
N VAL A 70 -3.13 10.72 -3.00
CA VAL A 70 -2.66 9.44 -2.43
C VAL A 70 -3.33 8.27 -3.15
N ALA A 71 -4.65 8.32 -3.38
CA ALA A 71 -5.41 7.31 -4.09
C ALA A 71 -4.87 7.04 -5.49
N LEU A 72 -4.42 8.07 -6.22
CA LEU A 72 -3.81 7.92 -7.54
C LEU A 72 -2.53 7.08 -7.50
N ILE A 73 -1.65 7.34 -6.51
CA ILE A 73 -0.40 6.58 -6.35
C ILE A 73 -0.70 5.14 -5.95
N LEU A 74 -1.59 4.96 -4.96
CA LEU A 74 -1.99 3.62 -4.51
C LEU A 74 -2.62 2.83 -5.65
N ALA A 75 -3.48 3.44 -6.47
CA ALA A 75 -4.14 2.77 -7.59
C ALA A 75 -3.12 2.23 -8.61
N ARG A 76 -2.08 3.02 -8.89
CA ARG A 76 -1.01 2.59 -9.80
C ARG A 76 -0.17 1.47 -9.19
N GLN A 77 0.19 1.58 -7.91
CA GLN A 77 0.90 0.49 -7.21
C GLN A 77 0.08 -0.79 -7.14
N THR A 78 -1.22 -0.71 -6.86
CA THR A 78 -2.13 -1.88 -6.86
C THR A 78 -2.15 -2.54 -8.24
N ALA A 79 -2.25 -1.76 -9.31
CA ALA A 79 -2.26 -2.30 -10.67
C ALA A 79 -0.93 -2.99 -11.05
N LEU A 80 0.20 -2.39 -10.67
CA LEU A 80 1.52 -2.96 -10.89
C LEU A 80 1.76 -4.21 -10.05
N ASP A 81 1.27 -4.23 -8.81
CA ASP A 81 1.43 -5.37 -7.92
C ASP A 81 0.57 -6.57 -8.37
N PHE A 82 -0.63 -6.33 -8.90
CA PHE A 82 -1.40 -7.39 -9.58
C PHE A 82 -0.75 -7.89 -10.88
N ALA A 83 -0.04 -7.02 -11.61
CA ALA A 83 0.59 -7.34 -12.88
C ALA A 83 1.97 -7.98 -12.77
N TYR A 84 2.73 -7.65 -11.72
CA TYR A 84 4.14 -8.06 -11.58
C TYR A 84 4.55 -8.50 -10.17
N HIS A 85 3.67 -8.40 -9.16
CA HIS A 85 3.99 -8.70 -7.75
C HIS A 85 5.12 -7.84 -7.18
N ILE A 86 5.15 -6.56 -7.57
CA ILE A 86 6.18 -5.60 -7.19
C ILE A 86 5.53 -4.31 -6.71
N LEU A 87 5.95 -3.87 -5.52
CA LEU A 87 5.79 -2.49 -5.06
C LEU A 87 7.01 -1.67 -5.46
N LEU A 88 6.85 -0.84 -6.48
CA LEU A 88 7.96 -0.03 -6.99
C LEU A 88 8.35 1.10 -6.03
N GLU A 89 9.67 1.23 -5.82
CA GLU A 89 10.28 2.26 -4.96
C GLU A 89 9.96 3.69 -5.42
N ILE A 90 9.82 3.91 -6.73
CA ILE A 90 9.51 5.23 -7.30
C ILE A 90 8.15 5.77 -6.86
N TYR A 91 7.21 4.88 -6.50
CA TYR A 91 5.91 5.25 -5.95
C TYR A 91 5.91 5.27 -4.42
N ASN A 92 6.75 4.45 -3.78
CA ASN A 92 6.92 4.48 -2.33
C ASN A 92 7.57 5.78 -1.85
N LEU A 93 8.53 6.33 -2.58
CA LEU A 93 9.21 7.56 -2.19
C LEU A 93 8.25 8.76 -2.01
N PRO A 94 7.38 9.11 -2.99
CA PRO A 94 6.41 10.18 -2.78
C PRO A 94 5.40 9.83 -1.68
N LEU A 95 5.01 8.56 -1.52
CA LEU A 95 4.15 8.15 -0.40
C LEU A 95 4.81 8.33 0.96
N ILE A 96 6.10 8.05 1.10
CA ILE A 96 6.87 8.29 2.33
C ILE A 96 6.86 9.78 2.66
N ILE A 97 7.16 10.64 1.67
CA ILE A 97 7.12 12.10 1.86
C ILE A 97 5.72 12.52 2.30
N MET A 98 4.68 12.04 1.63
CA MET A 98 3.30 12.35 1.99
C MET A 98 2.90 11.82 3.36
N SER A 99 3.36 10.64 3.77
CA SER A 99 3.07 10.10 5.10
C SER A 99 3.67 10.91 6.25
N ILE A 100 4.66 11.76 5.96
CA ILE A 100 5.27 12.67 6.93
C ILE A 100 4.49 13.99 6.98
N PHE A 101 4.17 14.55 5.81
CA PHE A 101 3.59 15.90 5.73
C PHE A 101 2.07 15.93 5.74
N VAL A 102 1.40 14.98 5.09
CA VAL A 102 -0.06 14.98 4.98
C VAL A 102 -0.70 14.84 6.37
N PRO A 103 -0.35 13.86 7.23
CA PRO A 103 -0.87 13.81 8.60
C PRO A 103 -0.75 15.14 9.34
N ALA A 104 0.43 15.77 9.30
CA ALA A 104 0.69 17.01 10.04
C ALA A 104 0.04 18.28 9.47
N LEU A 105 -0.13 18.36 8.16
CA LEU A 105 -0.67 19.57 7.49
C LEU A 105 -2.19 19.49 7.30
N VAL A 106 -2.73 18.29 7.27
CA VAL A 106 -4.07 18.01 6.76
C VAL A 106 -4.97 17.43 7.85
N PHE A 107 -4.43 16.78 8.88
CA PHE A 107 -5.21 16.22 9.99
C PHE A 107 -4.87 16.94 11.31
N TYR A 108 -5.90 17.25 12.10
CA TYR A 108 -5.74 18.09 13.30
C TYR A 108 -4.86 17.46 14.38
N GLU A 109 -4.90 16.13 14.51
CA GLU A 109 -4.11 15.39 15.50
C GLU A 109 -2.75 14.91 14.97
N GLY A 110 -2.46 15.15 13.69
CA GLY A 110 -1.22 14.69 13.08
C GLY A 110 -0.02 15.54 13.47
N SER A 111 1.12 14.90 13.71
CA SER A 111 2.41 15.57 13.89
C SER A 111 3.49 14.93 13.02
N ILE A 112 4.42 15.75 12.53
CA ILE A 112 5.59 15.27 11.79
C ILE A 112 6.41 14.31 12.66
N SER A 113 6.55 14.62 13.96
CA SER A 113 7.32 13.77 14.88
C SER A 113 6.66 12.41 15.10
N THR A 114 5.33 12.38 15.23
CA THR A 114 4.59 11.12 15.42
C THR A 114 4.60 10.29 14.14
N SER A 115 4.43 10.91 12.97
CA SER A 115 4.58 10.26 11.67
C SER A 115 5.97 9.62 11.50
N LEU A 116 7.04 10.35 11.83
CA LEU A 116 8.40 9.82 11.73
C LEU A 116 8.64 8.66 12.70
N ILE A 117 8.26 8.82 13.97
CA ILE A 117 8.43 7.76 14.98
C ILE A 117 7.64 6.51 14.58
N ALA A 118 6.39 6.68 14.16
CA ALA A 118 5.55 5.56 13.74
C ALA A 118 6.08 4.89 12.47
N GLY A 119 6.45 5.67 11.45
CA GLY A 119 7.05 5.18 10.21
C GLY A 119 8.34 4.40 10.45
N PHE A 120 9.29 4.96 11.21
CA PHE A 120 10.54 4.28 11.56
C PHE A 120 10.33 3.04 12.43
N SER A 121 9.34 3.06 13.31
CA SER A 121 9.02 1.92 14.17
C SER A 121 8.54 0.71 13.35
N VAL A 122 7.63 0.95 12.39
CA VAL A 122 7.13 -0.11 11.50
C VAL A 122 8.23 -0.57 10.53
N PHE A 123 8.95 0.37 9.91
CA PHE A 123 10.10 0.05 9.06
C PHE A 123 11.14 -0.80 9.80
N GLY A 124 11.53 -0.38 11.01
CA GLY A 124 12.48 -1.08 11.85
C GLY A 124 12.00 -2.47 12.24
N PHE A 125 10.71 -2.63 12.55
CA PHE A 125 10.10 -3.92 12.84
C PHE A 125 10.20 -4.88 11.64
N PHE A 126 9.79 -4.45 10.44
CA PHE A 126 9.86 -5.30 9.24
C PHE A 126 11.31 -5.60 8.82
N LEU A 127 12.22 -4.62 8.95
CA LEU A 127 13.64 -4.82 8.68
C LEU A 127 14.25 -5.85 9.65
N ALA A 128 14.01 -5.68 10.96
CA ALA A 128 14.51 -6.61 11.98
C ALA A 128 13.91 -8.01 11.78
N PHE A 129 12.61 -8.11 11.50
CA PHE A 129 11.96 -9.37 11.20
C PHE A 129 12.59 -10.06 9.98
N THR A 130 12.83 -9.32 8.90
CA THR A 130 13.47 -9.84 7.68
C THR A 130 14.89 -10.34 7.98
N LEU A 131 15.68 -9.60 8.76
CA LEU A 131 17.03 -10.00 9.15
C LEU A 131 17.03 -11.26 10.04
N ILE A 132 16.14 -11.32 11.05
CA ILE A 132 16.02 -12.48 11.94
C ILE A 132 15.60 -13.72 11.16
N VAL A 133 14.58 -13.62 10.30
CA VAL A 133 14.13 -14.74 9.47
C VAL A 133 15.22 -15.18 8.50
N SER A 134 15.95 -14.22 7.91
CA SER A 134 17.06 -14.53 7.01
C SER A 134 18.17 -15.28 7.72
N TRP A 135 18.49 -14.86 8.95
CA TRP A 135 19.48 -15.51 9.79
C TRP A 135 19.05 -16.94 10.18
N ILE A 136 17.79 -17.13 10.57
CA ILE A 136 17.25 -18.46 10.94
C ILE A 136 17.22 -19.42 9.74
N LYS A 137 16.80 -18.94 8.56
CA LYS A 137 16.64 -19.79 7.36
C LYS A 137 17.92 -19.95 6.54
N GLY A 138 18.98 -19.21 6.84
CA GLY A 138 20.22 -19.18 6.05
C GLY A 138 20.03 -18.72 4.61
N LYS A 139 18.89 -18.07 4.30
CA LYS A 139 18.50 -17.56 2.97
C LYS A 139 17.85 -16.20 3.17
N VAL A 140 18.01 -15.30 2.22
CA VAL A 140 17.34 -13.99 2.24
C VAL A 140 15.83 -14.21 2.37
N ALA A 141 15.23 -13.67 3.43
CA ALA A 141 13.79 -13.72 3.67
C ALA A 141 13.07 -13.03 2.51
N GLY A 142 11.96 -13.61 2.04
CA GLY A 142 11.26 -13.18 0.83
C GLY A 142 10.44 -11.90 0.97
N ILE A 143 10.73 -11.02 1.93
CA ILE A 143 10.08 -9.71 2.04
C ILE A 143 10.84 -8.73 1.15
N GLY A 144 10.14 -8.12 0.19
CA GLY A 144 10.74 -7.18 -0.74
C GLY A 144 11.07 -5.85 -0.09
N GLY A 145 12.15 -5.19 -0.54
CA GLY A 145 12.50 -3.84 -0.08
C GLY A 145 11.37 -2.83 -0.28
N GLY A 146 10.60 -2.98 -1.36
CA GLY A 146 9.40 -2.19 -1.63
C GLY A 146 8.32 -2.33 -0.55
N ASP A 147 8.09 -3.54 -0.02
CA ASP A 147 7.12 -3.77 1.06
C ASP A 147 7.54 -3.08 2.35
N ILE A 148 8.84 -3.13 2.67
CA ILE A 148 9.40 -2.49 3.88
C ILE A 148 9.28 -0.96 3.78
N LEU A 149 9.55 -0.38 2.61
CA LEU A 149 9.38 1.06 2.37
C LEU A 149 7.91 1.47 2.41
N PHE A 150 7.02 0.65 1.87
CA PHE A 150 5.58 0.91 1.97
C PHE A 150 5.10 0.82 3.43
N ALA A 151 5.65 -0.10 4.23
CA ALA A 151 5.34 -0.22 5.64
C ALA A 151 5.73 1.04 6.44
N PHE A 152 6.79 1.76 6.05
CA PHE A 152 7.08 3.09 6.60
C PHE A 152 5.92 4.06 6.32
N ALA A 153 5.44 4.11 5.07
CA ALA A 153 4.35 5.01 4.70
C ALA A 153 3.06 4.69 5.48
N ILE A 154 2.71 3.41 5.64
CA ILE A 154 1.58 2.98 6.49
C ILE A 154 1.75 3.52 7.92
N GLY A 155 2.94 3.36 8.50
CA GLY A 155 3.25 3.85 9.85
C GLY A 155 3.08 5.36 9.97
N GLY A 156 3.60 6.12 9.00
CA GLY A 156 3.52 7.58 9.01
C GLY A 156 2.09 8.12 8.90
N PHE A 157 1.26 7.50 8.07
CA PHE A 157 -0.13 7.89 7.85
C PHE A 157 -1.07 7.49 9.00
N LEU A 158 -1.06 6.21 9.39
CA LEU A 158 -2.08 5.68 10.30
C LEU A 158 -1.78 5.99 11.78
N GLN A 159 -0.51 5.92 12.17
CA GLN A 159 -0.04 6.17 13.54
C GLN A 159 -0.70 5.25 14.61
N GLY A 160 -0.04 5.10 15.76
CA GLY A 160 -0.60 4.41 16.92
C GLY A 160 -1.18 3.00 16.65
N PHE A 161 -2.40 2.75 17.16
CA PHE A 161 -3.03 1.43 17.13
C PHE A 161 -3.57 1.03 15.75
N LEU A 162 -3.90 2.01 14.89
CA LEU A 162 -4.41 1.78 13.53
C LEU A 162 -3.41 1.02 12.66
N ILE A 163 -2.11 1.15 12.94
CA ILE A 163 -1.05 0.38 12.28
C ILE A 163 -1.28 -1.12 12.46
N PHE A 164 -1.53 -1.57 13.68
CA PHE A 164 -1.73 -2.99 13.99
C PHE A 164 -2.98 -3.53 13.30
N ILE A 165 -4.06 -2.75 13.28
CA ILE A 165 -5.30 -3.12 12.59
C ILE A 165 -5.07 -3.24 11.10
N SER A 166 -4.37 -2.28 10.49
CA SER A 166 -4.05 -2.32 9.07
C SER A 166 -3.21 -3.54 8.71
N LEU A 167 -2.17 -3.85 9.48
CA LEU A 167 -1.34 -5.04 9.24
C LEU A 167 -2.13 -6.34 9.44
N PHE A 168 -2.98 -6.41 10.47
CA PHE A 168 -3.85 -7.55 10.70
C PHE A 168 -4.84 -7.75 9.55
N LEU A 169 -5.55 -6.69 9.15
CA LEU A 169 -6.50 -6.72 8.05
C LEU A 169 -5.82 -7.05 6.72
N SER A 170 -4.63 -6.50 6.48
CA SER A 170 -3.78 -6.85 5.34
C SER A 170 -3.50 -8.35 5.29
N SER A 171 -3.14 -8.96 6.43
CA SER A 171 -2.84 -10.38 6.50
C SER A 171 -4.07 -11.24 6.19
N MET A 172 -5.25 -10.83 6.68
CA MET A 172 -6.52 -11.51 6.39
C MET A 172 -6.90 -11.39 4.91
N LEU A 173 -6.79 -10.19 4.33
CA LEU A 173 -7.05 -9.97 2.91
C LEU A 173 -6.08 -10.79 2.03
N SER A 174 -4.81 -10.81 2.39
CA SER A 174 -3.79 -11.61 1.68
C SER A 174 -4.06 -13.12 1.79
N LEU A 175 -4.56 -13.59 2.94
CA LEU A 175 -4.99 -14.97 3.13
C LEU A 175 -6.17 -15.33 2.22
N VAL A 176 -7.16 -14.44 2.11
CA VAL A 176 -8.30 -14.63 1.19
C VAL A 176 -7.80 -14.67 -0.25
N LEU A 177 -6.90 -13.77 -0.64
CA LEU A 177 -6.30 -13.77 -1.98
C LEU A 177 -5.52 -15.08 -2.25
N THR A 178 -4.86 -15.65 -1.24
CA THR A 178 -4.17 -16.94 -1.35
C THR A 178 -5.11 -18.08 -1.79
N VAL A 179 -6.39 -18.04 -1.39
CA VAL A 179 -7.38 -19.05 -1.78
C VAL A 179 -7.69 -18.97 -3.29
N PHE A 180 -7.66 -17.77 -3.86
CA PHE A 180 -7.93 -17.54 -5.28
C PHE A 180 -6.69 -17.70 -6.17
N TYR A 181 -5.48 -17.64 -5.59
CA TYR A 181 -4.23 -17.85 -6.31
C TYR A 181 -4.00 -19.34 -6.61
N LYS A 182 -3.87 -19.67 -7.90
CA LYS A 182 -3.51 -21.02 -8.35
C LYS A 182 -2.13 -21.45 -7.89
N ASP A 183 -1.20 -20.49 -7.78
CA ASP A 183 0.16 -20.73 -7.36
C ASP A 183 0.36 -20.23 -5.92
N LYS A 184 0.25 -21.17 -4.96
CA LYS A 184 0.26 -20.87 -3.52
C LYS A 184 1.62 -20.43 -2.98
N GLN A 185 2.66 -20.43 -3.81
CA GLN A 185 4.04 -20.20 -3.38
C GLN A 185 4.40 -18.72 -3.26
N ASN A 186 3.80 -17.84 -4.07
CA ASN A 186 4.12 -16.40 -4.10
C ASN A 186 2.83 -15.58 -4.18
N VAL A 187 2.07 -15.53 -3.09
CA VAL A 187 0.87 -14.69 -3.04
C VAL A 187 1.30 -13.25 -2.81
N PRO A 188 0.87 -12.29 -3.65
CA PRO A 188 1.22 -10.90 -3.45
C PRO A 188 0.53 -10.37 -2.19
N MET A 189 1.35 -9.90 -1.24
CA MET A 189 0.87 -9.26 -0.02
C MET A 189 0.49 -7.79 -0.27
N GLY A 190 1.05 -7.18 -1.31
CA GLY A 190 0.85 -5.78 -1.66
C GLY A 190 -0.60 -5.35 -1.88
N PRO A 191 -1.53 -6.12 -2.51
CA PRO A 191 -2.89 -5.63 -2.72
C PRO A 191 -3.67 -5.64 -1.41
N GLY A 192 -3.40 -6.62 -0.54
CA GLY A 192 -3.94 -6.68 0.82
C GLY A 192 -3.46 -5.50 1.66
N LEU A 193 -2.15 -5.19 1.59
CA LEU A 193 -1.54 -4.05 2.28
C LEU A 193 -2.11 -2.71 1.82
N LEU A 194 -2.23 -2.51 0.50
CA LEU A 194 -2.75 -1.27 -0.09
C LEU A 194 -4.23 -1.07 0.27
N ALA A 195 -5.04 -2.14 0.19
CA ALA A 195 -6.46 -2.08 0.51
C ALA A 195 -6.70 -1.85 2.01
N SER A 196 -6.00 -2.58 2.89
CA SER A 196 -6.14 -2.38 4.34
C SER A 196 -5.68 -1.01 4.78
N PHE A 197 -4.58 -0.51 4.19
CA PHE A 197 -4.08 0.82 4.41
C PHE A 197 -5.13 1.87 4.07
N TRP A 198 -5.71 1.79 2.86
CA TRP A 198 -6.73 2.74 2.42
C TRP A 198 -7.98 2.70 3.30
N LEU A 199 -8.47 1.51 3.66
CA LEU A 199 -9.62 1.37 4.55
C LEU A 199 -9.36 1.96 5.94
N CYS A 200 -8.20 1.68 6.54
CA CYS A 200 -7.86 2.23 7.85
C CYS A 200 -7.66 3.74 7.81
N LEU A 201 -7.20 4.28 6.67
CA LEU A 201 -7.01 5.72 6.49
C LEU A 201 -8.35 6.45 6.39
N LEU A 202 -9.32 5.87 5.67
CA LEU A 202 -10.63 6.49 5.46
C LEU A 202 -11.57 6.35 6.65
N PHE A 203 -11.53 5.20 7.33
CA PHE A 203 -12.47 4.85 8.40
C PHE A 203 -11.81 4.88 9.79
N ASN A 204 -10.76 5.68 9.96
CA ASN A 204 -9.98 5.72 11.21
C ASN A 204 -10.85 6.00 12.44
N GLU A 205 -11.71 7.03 12.39
CA GLU A 205 -12.59 7.43 13.48
C GLU A 205 -13.61 6.33 13.79
N GLN A 206 -14.26 5.76 12.77
CA GLN A 206 -15.24 4.69 12.96
C GLN A 206 -14.59 3.44 13.55
N ILE A 207 -13.36 3.11 13.13
CA ILE A 207 -12.60 1.99 13.69
C ILE A 207 -12.27 2.25 15.16
N LEU A 208 -11.80 3.46 15.50
CA LEU A 208 -11.49 3.83 16.88
C LEU A 208 -12.74 3.84 17.77
N ASP A 209 -13.87 4.35 17.26
CA ASP A 209 -15.15 4.34 17.97
C ASP A 209 -15.65 2.93 18.25
N ILE A 210 -15.53 2.02 17.27
CA ILE A 210 -15.86 0.61 17.45
C ILE A 210 -14.95 0.00 18.52
N LEU A 211 -13.65 0.27 18.46
CA LEU A 211 -12.70 -0.24 19.45
C LEU A 211 -13.00 0.25 20.86
N ASN A 212 -13.25 1.54 21.04
CA ASN A 212 -13.60 2.11 22.34
C ASN A 212 -14.89 1.49 22.88
N LYS A 213 -15.89 1.25 22.02
CA LYS A 213 -17.12 0.54 22.43
C LYS A 213 -16.87 -0.89 22.92
N PHE A 214 -15.87 -1.59 22.39
CA PHE A 214 -15.57 -2.99 22.76
C PHE A 214 -14.51 -3.13 23.85
N LEU A 215 -13.59 -2.17 23.98
CA LEU A 215 -12.44 -2.24 24.89
C LEU A 215 -12.59 -1.35 26.15
N GLY A 216 -13.56 -0.43 26.18
CA GLY A 216 -13.86 0.44 27.33
C GLY A 216 -13.07 1.74 27.31
#